data_AF-A0A516NXJ0-F1
#
_entry.id   AF-A0A516NXJ0-F1
#
_cell.length_a   1.000
_cell.length_b   1.000
_cell.length_c   1.000
_cell.angle_alpha   90.00
_cell.angle_beta   90.00
_cell.angle_gamma   90.00
#
_symmetry.space_group_name_H-M   'P 1'
#
loop_
_entity.id
_entity.type
_entity.pdbx_description
1 polymer ?
#
loop_
_entity_poly.entity_id
_entity_poly.type
_entity_poly.pdbx_seq_one_letter_code
_entity_poly.pdbx_strand_id
1 'polypeptide(L)'
;MRPELIDRLRAGYLGALVSPTAPVIVTGGNPRSGVTEAEAMAAWLVAHGIPAARIHVEPAARSTVENAAYTAEMMTRVGSSDALLITSADHMPRATAIFRAAGIDLADTFTPDQLPVLLHYGPLP
;
A
#
# COMPACT_ATOMS: atom_id res chain seq x y z
N MET A 1 -10.32 11.37 -0.72
CA MET A 1 -10.10 9.99 -0.21
C MET A 1 -10.46 9.95 1.27
N ARG A 2 -10.80 8.78 1.82
CA ARG A 2 -11.10 8.62 3.25
C ARG A 2 -9.85 8.84 4.11
N PRO A 3 -9.94 9.41 5.34
CA PRO A 3 -8.78 9.62 6.21
C PRO A 3 -7.95 8.36 6.43
N GLU A 4 -8.59 7.22 6.64
CA GLU A 4 -7.92 5.93 6.92
C GLU A 4 -7.14 5.42 5.70
N LEU A 5 -7.54 5.81 4.48
CA LEU A 5 -6.78 5.51 3.27
C LEU A 5 -5.55 6.41 3.18
N ILE A 6 -5.68 7.69 3.55
CA ILE A 6 -4.56 8.65 3.55
C ILE A 6 -3.50 8.24 4.57
N ASP A 7 -3.89 7.77 5.75
CA ASP A 7 -2.94 7.34 6.77
C ASP A 7 -2.12 6.12 6.33
N ARG A 8 -2.76 5.15 5.66
CA ARG A 8 -2.06 4.03 5.01
C ARG A 8 -1.16 4.49 3.87
N LEU A 9 -1.58 5.48 3.10
CA LEU A 9 -0.77 6.07 2.02
C LEU A 9 0.47 6.79 2.57
N ARG A 10 0.38 7.47 3.72
CA ARG A 10 1.55 8.07 4.38
C ARG A 10 2.55 7.01 4.83
N ALA A 11 2.07 5.90 5.39
CA ALA A 11 2.90 4.75 5.72
C ALA A 11 3.57 4.15 4.46
N GLY A 12 2.78 3.96 3.38
CA GLY A 12 3.28 3.50 2.08
C GLY A 12 4.31 4.43 1.46
N TYR A 13 4.10 5.74 1.57
CA TYR A 13 5.03 6.75 1.11
C TYR A 13 6.37 6.68 1.84
N LEU A 14 6.37 6.61 3.18
CA LEU A 14 7.61 6.45 3.93
C LEU A 14 8.33 5.14 3.55
N GLY A 15 7.60 4.03 3.43
CA GLY A 15 8.14 2.76 2.94
C GLY A 15 8.81 2.91 1.57
N ALA A 16 8.15 3.61 0.64
CA ALA A 16 8.66 3.84 -0.71
C ALA A 16 9.88 4.78 -0.75
N LEU A 17 10.02 5.69 0.22
CA LEU A 17 11.18 6.58 0.37
C LEU A 17 12.41 5.84 0.93
N VAL A 18 12.21 5.00 1.95
CA VAL A 18 13.31 4.26 2.58
C VAL A 18 13.78 3.08 1.71
N SER A 19 12.91 2.58 0.84
CA SER A 19 13.21 1.53 -0.14
C SER A 19 13.01 2.05 -1.57
N PRO A 20 13.89 2.92 -2.10
CA PRO A 20 13.67 3.62 -3.36
C PRO A 20 13.68 2.74 -4.61
N THR A 21 14.19 1.51 -4.50
CA THR A 21 14.20 0.51 -5.58
C THR A 21 13.03 -0.46 -5.53
N ALA A 22 12.29 -0.50 -4.41
CA ALA A 22 11.17 -1.42 -4.25
C ALA A 22 9.97 -0.99 -5.13
N PRO A 23 9.33 -1.93 -5.84
CA PRO A 23 8.02 -1.71 -6.44
C PRO A 23 6.98 -1.40 -5.36
N VAL A 24 5.98 -0.59 -5.72
CA VAL A 24 4.85 -0.26 -4.85
C VAL A 24 3.59 -0.82 -5.48
N ILE A 25 3.00 -1.84 -4.86
CA ILE A 25 1.72 -2.40 -5.31
C ILE A 25 0.60 -1.77 -4.49
N VAL A 26 -0.42 -1.24 -5.18
CA VAL A 26 -1.63 -0.71 -4.57
C VAL A 26 -2.84 -1.53 -5.05
N THR A 27 -3.60 -2.10 -4.12
CA THR A 27 -4.71 -3.03 -4.41
C THR A 27 -6.03 -2.55 -3.80
N GLY A 28 -7.11 -2.66 -4.57
CA GLY A 28 -8.46 -2.32 -4.12
C GLY A 28 -9.35 -1.84 -5.27
N GLY A 29 -10.25 -2.70 -5.70
CA GLY A 29 -11.09 -2.53 -6.89
C GLY A 29 -12.53 -2.09 -6.62
N ASN A 30 -12.88 -1.66 -5.41
CA ASN A 30 -14.22 -1.14 -5.12
C ASN A 30 -14.32 0.33 -5.55
N PRO A 31 -14.98 0.66 -6.69
CA PRO A 31 -14.94 2.00 -7.24
C PRO A 31 -15.86 2.96 -6.48
N ARG A 32 -15.43 4.21 -6.35
CA ARG A 32 -16.24 5.33 -5.88
C ARG A 32 -16.20 6.43 -6.92
N SER A 33 -17.37 6.83 -7.42
CA SER A 33 -17.50 7.81 -8.50
C SER A 33 -16.67 7.45 -9.75
N GLY A 34 -16.60 6.16 -10.07
CA GLY A 34 -15.87 5.64 -11.24
C GLY A 34 -14.37 5.44 -11.06
N VAL A 35 -13.81 5.72 -9.87
CA VAL A 35 -12.37 5.54 -9.57
C VAL A 35 -12.20 4.49 -8.48
N THR A 36 -11.36 3.49 -8.71
CA THR A 36 -11.02 2.46 -7.73
C THR A 36 -10.12 3.00 -6.62
N GLU A 37 -10.08 2.33 -5.47
CA GLU A 37 -9.17 2.74 -4.40
C GLU A 37 -7.71 2.63 -4.84
N ALA A 38 -7.36 1.60 -5.62
CA ALA A 38 -6.03 1.42 -6.18
C ALA A 38 -5.60 2.58 -7.09
N GLU A 39 -6.47 3.03 -7.98
CA GLU A 39 -6.19 4.19 -8.85
C GLU A 39 -6.04 5.48 -8.03
N ALA A 40 -6.90 5.70 -7.03
CA ALA A 40 -6.81 6.85 -6.15
C ALA A 40 -5.51 6.85 -5.32
N MET A 41 -5.10 5.69 -4.83
CA MET A 41 -3.82 5.49 -4.14
C MET A 41 -2.62 5.79 -5.03
N ALA A 42 -2.63 5.28 -6.27
CA ALA A 42 -1.57 5.53 -7.24
C ALA A 42 -1.45 7.02 -7.57
N ALA A 43 -2.56 7.68 -7.86
CA ALA A 43 -2.60 9.12 -8.14
C ALA A 43 -2.04 9.94 -6.97
N TRP A 44 -2.37 9.57 -5.74
CA TRP A 44 -1.84 10.23 -4.55
C TRP A 44 -0.32 10.05 -4.42
N LEU A 45 0.20 8.83 -4.57
CA LEU A 45 1.64 8.56 -4.47
C LEU A 45 2.44 9.30 -5.55
N VAL A 46 1.94 9.34 -6.78
CA VAL A 46 2.55 10.13 -7.88
C VAL A 46 2.55 11.62 -7.55
N ALA A 47 1.43 12.16 -7.05
CA ALA A 47 1.34 13.56 -6.65
C ALA A 47 2.31 13.93 -5.51
N HIS A 48 2.77 12.95 -4.73
CA HIS A 48 3.75 13.13 -3.66
C HIS A 48 5.18 12.75 -4.08
N GLY A 49 5.42 12.56 -5.38
CA GLY A 49 6.77 12.43 -5.94
C GLY A 49 7.30 11.00 -6.08
N ILE A 50 6.50 9.97 -5.81
CA ILE A 50 6.87 8.59 -6.14
C ILE A 50 6.79 8.40 -7.67
N PRO A 51 7.85 7.96 -8.36
CA PRO A 51 7.82 7.72 -9.79
C PRO A 51 6.70 6.76 -10.20
N ALA A 52 5.87 7.16 -11.17
CA ALA A 52 4.74 6.34 -11.64
C ALA A 52 5.18 4.94 -12.12
N ALA A 53 6.39 4.82 -12.69
CA ALA A 53 6.95 3.55 -13.13
C ALA A 53 7.23 2.55 -11.98
N ARG A 54 7.26 3.00 -10.72
CA ARG A 54 7.38 2.13 -9.54
C ARG A 54 6.03 1.65 -9.01
N ILE A 55 4.93 2.25 -9.44
CA ILE A 55 3.61 1.99 -8.87
C ILE A 55 2.86 1.03 -9.78
N HIS A 56 2.44 -0.10 -9.21
CA HIS A 56 1.67 -1.13 -9.89
C HIS A 56 0.26 -1.16 -9.29
N VAL A 57 -0.72 -0.92 -10.15
CA VAL A 57 -2.12 -0.73 -9.76
C VAL A 57 -2.89 -2.03 -9.97
N GLU A 58 -3.52 -2.53 -8.91
CA GLU A 58 -4.43 -3.68 -8.92
C GLU A 58 -5.87 -3.18 -8.63
N PRO A 59 -6.69 -2.94 -9.67
CA PRO A 59 -8.02 -2.32 -9.54
C PRO A 59 -9.18 -3.32 -9.60
N ALA A 60 -8.94 -4.63 -9.60
CA ALA A 60 -9.97 -5.65 -9.83
C ALA A 60 -10.54 -6.22 -8.53
N ALA A 61 -9.74 -6.29 -7.47
CA ALA A 61 -10.14 -6.98 -6.24
C ALA A 61 -11.34 -6.35 -5.52
N ARG A 62 -12.27 -7.20 -5.08
CA ARG A 62 -13.51 -6.85 -4.39
C ARG A 62 -13.53 -7.31 -2.94
N SER A 63 -12.50 -8.02 -2.50
CA SER A 63 -12.37 -8.54 -1.14
C SER A 63 -10.91 -8.57 -0.69
N THR A 64 -10.67 -8.70 0.62
CA THR A 64 -9.29 -8.84 1.15
C THR A 64 -8.59 -10.10 0.62
N VAL A 65 -9.34 -11.17 0.34
CA VAL A 65 -8.79 -12.42 -0.22
C VAL A 65 -8.36 -12.20 -1.68
N GLU A 66 -9.18 -11.51 -2.47
CA GLU A 66 -8.83 -11.16 -3.84
C GLU A 66 -7.66 -10.18 -3.89
N ASN A 67 -7.60 -9.20 -2.97
CA ASN A 67 -6.46 -8.29 -2.87
C ASN A 67 -5.15 -9.09 -2.74
N ALA A 68 -5.12 -10.08 -1.84
CA ALA A 68 -3.94 -10.90 -1.62
C ALA A 68 -3.60 -11.78 -2.83
N ALA A 69 -4.59 -12.45 -3.42
CA ALA A 69 -4.38 -13.31 -4.58
C ALA A 69 -3.85 -12.54 -5.80
N TYR A 70 -4.47 -11.40 -6.13
CA TYR A 70 -4.05 -10.58 -7.27
C TYR A 70 -2.72 -9.85 -7.00
N THR A 71 -2.46 -9.49 -5.74
CA THR A 71 -1.13 -8.96 -5.34
C THR A 71 -0.05 -10.02 -5.53
N ALA A 72 -0.28 -11.28 -5.15
CA ALA A 72 0.71 -12.36 -5.33
C ALA A 72 1.07 -12.59 -6.81
N GLU A 73 0.05 -12.57 -7.68
CA GLU A 73 0.26 -12.63 -9.14
C GLU A 73 1.06 -11.43 -9.66
N MET A 74 0.78 -10.23 -9.13
CA MET A 74 1.50 -9.02 -9.51
C MET A 74 2.95 -9.03 -9.02
N MET A 75 3.22 -9.49 -7.80
CA MET A 75 4.57 -9.65 -7.24
C MET A 75 5.44 -10.55 -8.13
N THR A 76 4.86 -11.64 -8.64
CA THR A 76 5.54 -12.55 -9.57
C THR A 76 5.94 -11.83 -10.86
N ARG A 77 5.05 -10.98 -11.41
CA ARG A 77 5.32 -10.22 -12.64
C ARG A 77 6.37 -9.12 -12.47
N VAL A 78 6.46 -8.52 -11.29
CA VAL A 78 7.44 -7.46 -10.99
C VAL A 78 8.75 -7.99 -10.42
N GLY A 79 8.86 -9.30 -10.20
CA GLY A 79 10.07 -9.95 -9.71
C GLY A 79 10.36 -9.72 -8.23
N SER A 80 9.34 -9.48 -7.41
CA SER A 80 9.47 -9.30 -5.96
C SER A 80 9.35 -10.64 -5.22
N SER A 81 10.29 -10.91 -4.30
CA SER A 81 10.33 -12.13 -3.49
C SER A 81 9.59 -12.00 -2.16
N ASP A 82 9.54 -10.80 -1.60
CA ASP A 82 8.94 -10.48 -0.32
C ASP A 82 8.24 -9.11 -0.37
N ALA A 83 7.47 -8.79 0.67
CA ALA A 83 6.76 -7.52 0.77
C ALA A 83 6.74 -6.95 2.19
N LEU A 84 6.73 -5.62 2.24
CA LEU A 84 6.24 -4.86 3.39
C LEU A 84 4.72 -4.72 3.27
N LEU A 85 3.96 -5.34 4.17
CA LEU A 85 2.50 -5.22 4.15
C LEU A 85 2.04 -3.98 4.92
N ILE A 86 1.27 -3.12 4.25
CA ILE A 86 0.76 -1.88 4.83
C ILE A 86 -0.76 -1.91 4.91
N THR A 87 -1.28 -1.81 6.14
CA THR A 87 -2.72 -1.72 6.41
C THR A 87 -2.97 -1.07 7.77
N SER A 88 -4.23 -0.89 8.16
CA SER A 88 -4.61 -0.39 9.49
C SER A 88 -4.37 -1.45 10.56
N ALA A 89 -4.00 -1.03 11.79
CA ALA A 89 -3.68 -1.94 12.91
C ALA A 89 -4.78 -2.99 13.17
N ASP A 90 -6.05 -2.57 13.22
CA ASP A 90 -7.20 -3.46 13.45
C ASP A 90 -7.36 -4.55 12.35
N HIS A 91 -6.76 -4.34 11.19
CA HIS A 91 -6.79 -5.26 10.07
C HIS A 91 -5.51 -6.07 9.91
N MET A 92 -4.44 -5.72 10.62
CA MET A 92 -3.13 -6.32 10.41
C MET A 92 -3.12 -7.84 10.66
N PRO A 93 -3.66 -8.39 11.77
CA PRO A 93 -3.64 -9.84 12.00
C PRO A 93 -4.33 -10.63 10.88
N ARG A 94 -5.49 -10.13 10.44
CA ARG A 94 -6.27 -10.74 9.36
C ARG A 94 -5.57 -10.61 8.01
N ALA A 95 -5.02 -9.44 7.70
CA ALA A 95 -4.33 -9.18 6.44
C ALA A 95 -3.07 -10.05 6.33
N THR A 96 -2.24 -10.09 7.37
CA THR A 96 -1.04 -10.95 7.42
C THR A 96 -1.37 -12.42 7.17
N ALA A 97 -2.43 -12.95 7.81
CA ALA A 97 -2.84 -14.32 7.61
C ALA A 97 -3.27 -14.60 6.16
N ILE A 98 -4.07 -13.70 5.57
CA ILE A 98 -4.57 -13.85 4.20
C ILE A 98 -3.44 -13.71 3.16
N PHE A 99 -2.54 -12.74 3.33
CA PHE A 99 -1.43 -12.50 2.40
C PHE A 99 -0.42 -13.65 2.45
N ARG A 100 -0.10 -14.18 3.64
CA ARG A 100 0.72 -15.40 3.76
C ARG A 100 0.04 -16.62 3.15
N ALA A 101 -1.27 -16.78 3.35
CA ALA A 101 -2.02 -17.87 2.73
C ALA A 101 -2.06 -17.77 1.19
N ALA A 102 -1.94 -16.56 0.63
CA ALA A 102 -1.77 -16.34 -0.81
C ALA A 102 -0.35 -16.59 -1.32
N GLY A 103 0.58 -17.02 -0.45
CA GLY A 103 1.96 -17.34 -0.83
C GLY A 103 2.91 -16.14 -0.84
N ILE A 104 2.51 -15.00 -0.28
CA ILE A 104 3.38 -13.83 -0.16
C ILE A 104 4.26 -13.99 1.08
N ASP A 105 5.57 -13.95 0.89
CA ASP A 105 6.51 -13.80 1.99
C ASP A 105 6.48 -12.36 2.50
N LEU A 106 6.27 -12.19 3.79
CA LEU A 106 6.16 -10.88 4.43
C LEU A 106 7.42 -10.65 5.24
N ALA A 107 8.31 -9.81 4.70
CA ALA A 107 9.52 -9.38 5.37
C ALA A 107 9.18 -8.59 6.65
N ASP A 108 8.16 -7.72 6.56
CA ASP A 108 7.66 -6.96 7.70
C ASP A 108 6.22 -6.46 7.46
N THR A 109 5.64 -5.87 8.49
CA THR A 109 4.34 -5.20 8.47
C THR A 109 4.47 -3.78 9.00
N PHE A 110 3.81 -2.82 8.36
CA PHE A 110 3.86 -1.43 8.79
C PHE A 110 2.46 -0.79 8.82
N THR A 111 2.10 -0.21 9.97
CA THR A 111 0.82 0.43 10.21
C THR A 111 0.99 1.94 10.38
N PRO A 112 -0.07 2.75 10.13
CA PRO A 112 0.03 4.20 10.30
C PRO A 112 0.37 4.67 11.72
N ASP A 113 0.02 3.92 12.76
CA ASP A 113 0.38 4.22 14.16
C ASP A 113 1.88 4.05 14.46
N GLN A 114 2.62 3.35 13.59
CA GLN A 114 4.08 3.24 13.65
C GLN A 114 4.79 4.38 12.91
N LEU A 115 4.04 5.30 12.29
CA LEU A 115 4.63 6.51 11.70
C LEU A 115 5.34 7.30 12.80
N PRO A 116 6.59 7.77 12.57
CA PRO A 116 7.23 8.65 13.53
C PRO A 116 6.34 9.87 13.71
N VAL A 117 6.19 10.33 14.97
CA VAL A 117 5.63 11.65 15.23
C VAL A 117 6.55 12.62 14.49
N LEU A 118 6.06 13.19 13.39
CA LEU A 118 6.73 14.28 12.71
C LEU A 118 6.95 15.34 13.78
N LEU A 119 8.20 15.55 14.18
CA LEU A 119 8.54 16.66 15.06
C LEU A 119 8.01 17.92 14.38
N HIS A 120 7.11 18.64 15.06
CA HIS A 120 6.68 19.94 14.59
C HIS A 120 7.90 20.88 14.71
N TYR A 121 8.70 20.96 13.65
CA TYR A 121 9.86 21.82 13.56
C TYR A 121 9.68 22.79 12.40
N GLY A 122 9.73 24.10 12.69
CA GLY A 122 9.52 25.18 11.73
C GLY A 122 8.13 25.83 11.84
N PRO A 123 7.97 27.10 11.40
CA PRO A 123 6.70 27.81 11.47
C PRO A 123 5.66 27.17 10.54
N LEU A 124 4.43 27.04 11.01
CA LEU A 124 3.29 26.59 10.20
C LEU A 124 3.06 27.58 9.04
N PRO A 125 2.76 27.09 7.81
CA PRO A 125 2.31 27.94 6.70
C PRO A 125 0.91 28.51 6.93
#